data_AF-A0AAU8TFA6-F1
#
_entry.id   AF-A0AAU8TFA6-F1
#
_cell.length_a   1.000
_cell.length_b   1.000
_cell.length_c   1.000
_cell.angle_alpha   90.00
_cell.angle_beta   90.00
_cell.angle_gamma   90.00
#
_symmetry.space_group_name_H-M   'P 1'
#
loop_
_entity.id
_entity.type
_entity.pdbx_description
1 polymer ?
#
loop_
_entity_poly.entity_id
_entity_poly.type
_entity_poly.pdbx_seq_one_letter_code
_entity_poly.pdbx_strand_id
1 'polypeptide(L)' 'MLPVVVMCFAGFCLLGAYWLGYRAVGDIWIVTVVSVTSLLLLEPVVVWSLFHEAPGRGALVGFCLGALGMLATILL' A
#
# COMPACT_ATOMS: atom_id res chain seq x y z
N MET A 1 12.83 17.72 14.71
CA MET A 1 12.11 18.50 13.68
C MET A 1 12.10 17.78 12.34
N LEU A 2 13.26 17.47 11.74
CA LEU A 2 13.37 16.80 10.43
C LEU A 2 12.46 15.55 10.21
N PRO A 3 12.39 14.56 11.11
CA PRO A 3 11.56 13.37 10.87
C PRO A 3 10.06 13.68 10.83
N VAL A 4 9.61 14.66 11.63
CA VAL A 4 8.20 15.10 11.65
C VAL A 4 7.83 15.77 10.33
N VAL A 5 8.71 16.60 9.78
CA VAL A 5 8.49 17.27 8.48
C VAL A 5 8.37 16.24 7.35
N VAL A 6 9.22 15.21 7.36
CA VAL A 6 9.17 14.12 6.37
C VAL A 6 7.87 13.33 6.48
N MET A 7 7.42 13.01 7.71
CA MET A 7 6.14 12.34 7.92
C MET A 7 4.95 13.17 7.45
N CYS A 8 4.93 14.47 7.74
CA CYS A 8 3.88 15.37 7.26
C CYS A 8 3.87 15.44 5.73
N PHE A 9 5.05 15.56 5.10
CA PHE A 9 5.15 15.58 3.64
C PHE A 9 4.65 14.28 3.01
N ALA A 10 5.03 13.12 3.56
CA ALA A 10 4.53 11.82 3.11
C ALA A 10 3.00 11.74 3.25
N GLY A 11 2.44 12.26 4.34
CA GLY A 11 0.98 12.34 4.54
C GLY A 11 0.28 13.18 3.48
N PHE A 12 0.82 14.36 3.13
CA PHE A 12 0.27 15.19 2.06
C PHE A 12 0.36 14.50 0.69
N CYS A 13 1.47 13.83 0.39
CA CYS A 13 1.60 13.05 -0.84
C CYS A 13 0.57 11.92 -0.91
N LEU A 14 0.31 11.24 0.21
CA LEU A 14 -0.69 10.16 0.29
C LEU A 14 -2.10 10.71 0.04
N LEU A 15 -2.47 11.83 0.67
CA LEU A 15 -3.75 12.51 0.42
C LEU A 15 -3.87 12.94 -1.05
N GLY A 16 -2.80 13.48 -1.63
CA GLY A 16 -2.73 13.86 -3.04
C GLY A 16 -2.96 12.67 -3.97
N ALA A 17 -2.32 11.53 -3.70
CA ALA A 17 -2.49 10.30 -4.47
C ALA A 17 -3.93 9.78 -4.40
N TYR A 18 -4.56 9.82 -3.23
CA TYR A 18 -5.96 9.41 -3.06
C TYR A 18 -6.91 10.31 -3.85
N TRP A 19 -6.69 11.62 -3.77
CA TRP A 19 -7.50 12.58 -4.51
C TRP A 19 -7.35 12.42 -6.02
N LEU A 20 -6.13 12.27 -6.52
CA LEU A 20 -5.86 12.05 -7.95
C LEU A 20 -6.41 10.71 -8.43
N GLY A 21 -6.22 9.64 -7.64
CA GLY A 21 -6.79 8.32 -7.92
C GLY A 21 -8.32 8.37 -7.99
N TYR A 22 -8.96 9.05 -7.03
CA TYR A 22 -10.41 9.21 -7.04
C TYR A 22 -10.89 10.01 -8.24
N ARG A 23 -10.18 11.07 -8.63
CA ARG A 23 -10.53 11.86 -9.81
C ARG A 23 -10.41 11.06 -11.11
N ALA A 24 -9.44 10.15 -11.20
CA ALA A 24 -9.20 9.34 -12.39
C ALA A 24 -10.14 8.13 -12.51
N VAL A 25 -10.44 7.48 -11.38
CA VAL A 25 -11.21 6.22 -11.33
C VAL A 25 -12.69 6.46 -11.00
N GLY A 26 -13.01 7.52 -10.27
CA GLY A 26 -14.37 7.83 -9.80
C GLY A 26 -14.83 7.01 -8.59
N ASP A 27 -14.08 5.99 -8.19
CA ASP A 27 -14.37 5.14 -7.03
C ASP A 27 -13.21 5.17 -6.02
N ILE A 28 -13.52 5.59 -4.79
CA ILE A 28 -12.52 5.69 -3.72
C ILE A 28 -12.16 4.31 -3.17
N TRP A 29 -13.06 3.33 -3.26
CA TRP A 29 -12.83 1.96 -2.79
C TRP A 29 -11.76 1.24 -3.60
N ILE A 30 -11.76 1.45 -4.93
CA ILE A 30 -10.70 0.92 -5.79
C ILE A 30 -9.35 1.54 -5.39
N VAL A 31 -9.33 2.85 -5.17
CA VAL A 31 -8.12 3.59 -4.78
C VAL A 31 -7.59 3.14 -3.42
N THR A 32 -8.47 2.91 -2.43
CA THR A 32 -8.06 2.39 -1.12
C THR A 32 -7.53 0.97 -1.20
N VAL A 33 -8.18 0.06 -1.94
CA VAL A 33 -7.69 -1.32 -2.11
C VAL A 33 -6.32 -1.32 -2.78
N VAL A 34 -6.15 -0.54 -3.85
CA VAL A 34 -4.86 -0.38 -4.54
C VAL A 34 -3.76 0.12 -3.58
N SER A 35 -4.07 1.14 -2.78
CA SER A 35 -3.15 1.72 -1.82
C SER A 35 -2.75 0.74 -0.72
N VAL A 36 -3.73 0.10 -0.07
CA VAL A 36 -3.50 -0.86 1.01
C VAL A 36 -2.70 -2.04 0.50
N THR A 37 -3.04 -2.61 -0.66
CA THR A 37 -2.29 -3.72 -1.22
C THR A 37 -0.89 -3.29 -1.64
N SER A 38 -0.71 -2.09 -2.21
CA SER A 38 0.64 -1.58 -2.52
C SER A 38 1.52 -1.47 -1.28
N LEU A 39 0.97 -1.02 -0.15
CA LEU A 39 1.69 -1.00 1.13
C LEU A 39 2.05 -2.43 1.58
N LEU A 40 1.11 -3.35 1.49
CA LEU A 40 1.28 -4.77 1.85
C LEU A 40 2.34 -5.46 0.96
N LEU A 41 2.48 -5.03 -0.29
CA LEU A 41 3.54 -5.50 -1.20
C LEU A 41 4.90 -4.87 -0.90
N LEU A 42 4.92 -3.59 -0.52
CA LEU A 42 6.14 -2.82 -0.29
C LEU A 42 6.79 -3.15 1.06
N GLU A 43 5.99 -3.43 2.10
CA GLU A 43 6.46 -3.76 3.44
C GLU A 43 7.47 -4.93 3.45
N PRO A 44 7.22 -6.10 2.82
CA PRO A 44 8.19 -7.18 2.73
C PRO A 44 9.52 -6.76 2.08
N VAL A 45 9.47 -5.89 1.07
CA VAL A 45 10.67 -5.39 0.37
C VAL A 45 11.49 -4.50 1.31
N VAL A 46 10.82 -3.61 2.04
CA VAL A 46 11.46 -2.72 3.02
C VAL A 46 12.05 -3.53 4.16
N VAL A 47 11.29 -4.47 4.74
CA VAL A 47 11.75 -5.34 5.83
C VAL A 47 12.96 -6.17 5.38
N TRP A 48 12.91 -6.77 4.20
CA TRP A 48 14.03 -7.51 3.66
C TRP A 48 15.26 -6.61 3.46
N SER A 49 15.09 -5.38 2.97
CA SER A 49 16.21 -4.45 2.76
C SER A 49 16.90 -3.98 4.06
N LEU A 50 16.14 -3.84 5.14
CA LEU A 50 16.63 -3.33 6.43
C LEU A 50 17.14 -4.44 7.34
N PHE A 51 16.40 -5.53 7.44
CA PHE A 51 16.63 -6.60 8.41
C PHE A 51 17.16 -7.89 7.76
N HIS A 52 17.10 -8.01 6.43
CA HIS A 52 17.50 -9.21 5.67
C HIS A 52 16.71 -10.48 6.08
N GLU A 53 15.52 -10.30 6.66
CA GLU A 53 14.64 -11.38 7.06
C GLU A 53 13.53 -11.61 6.02
N ALA A 54 13.21 -12.89 5.78
CA ALA A 54 12.12 -13.26 4.89
C ALA A 54 10.77 -13.25 5.65
N PRO A 55 9.66 -12.93 4.98
CA PRO A 55 8.34 -12.95 5.60
C PRO A 55 8.00 -14.35 6.11
N GLY A 56 7.54 -14.43 7.36
CA GLY A 56 7.06 -15.68 7.95
C GLY A 56 5.79 -16.20 7.25
N ARG A 57 5.41 -17.45 7.54
CA ARG A 57 4.26 -18.14 6.89
C ARG A 57 2.95 -17.34 6.98
N GLY A 58 2.67 -16.69 8.11
CA GLY A 58 1.48 -15.86 8.27
C GLY A 58 1.48 -14.61 7.40
N ALA A 59 2.63 -13.94 7.27
CA ALA A 59 2.79 -12.75 6.42
C ALA A 59 2.65 -13.11 4.94
N LEU A 60 3.17 -14.26 4.51
CA LEU A 60 2.99 -14.78 3.14
C LEU A 60 1.51 -15.03 2.82
N VAL A 61 0.74 -15.60 3.74
CA VAL A 61 -0.70 -15.82 3.54
C VAL A 61 -1.43 -14.47 3.43
N GLY A 62 -1.13 -13.52 4.32
CA GLY A 62 -1.69 -12.17 4.25
C GLY A 62 -1.38 -11.47 2.92
N PHE A 63 -0.14 -11.60 2.44
CA PHE A 63 0.29 -11.09 1.13
C PHE A 63 -0.51 -11.69 -0.03
N CYS A 64 -0.64 -13.02 -0.07
CA CYS A 64 -1.42 -13.69 -1.12
C CYS A 64 -2.88 -13.29 -1.10
N LEU A 65 -3.49 -13.20 0.09
CA LEU A 65 -4.89 -12.76 0.23
C LEU A 65 -5.07 -11.29 -0.19
N GLY A 66 -4.12 -10.41 0.14
CA GLY A 66 -4.13 -9.02 -0.31
C GLY A 66 -3.99 -8.88 -1.84
N ALA A 67 -3.10 -9.66 -2.45
CA ALA A 67 -2.94 -9.70 -3.90
C ALA A 67 -4.21 -10.21 -4.60
N LEU A 68 -4.84 -11.26 -4.07
CA LEU A 68 -6.12 -11.76 -4.58
C LEU A 68 -7.25 -10.74 -4.40
N GLY A 69 -7.31 -10.05 -3.27
CA GLY A 69 -8.28 -8.98 -3.02
C GLY A 69 -8.15 -7.84 -4.03
N MET A 70 -6.92 -7.44 -4.36
CA MET A 70 -6.69 -6.42 -5.38
C MET A 70 -7.07 -6.89 -6.79
N LEU A 71 -6.77 -8.14 -7.14
CA LEU A 71 -7.22 -8.71 -8.41
C LEU A 71 -8.75 -8.72 -8.50
N ALA A 72 -9.46 -9.08 -7.43
CA ALA A 72 -10.91 -9.06 -7.40
C ALA A 72 -11.47 -7.65 -7.62
N THR A 73 -10.88 -6.61 -7.00
CA THR A 73 -11.32 -5.21 -7.17
C THR A 73 -11.04 -4.63 -8.55
N ILE A 74 -10.03 -5.14 -9.28
CA ILE A 74 -9.75 -4.67 -10.64
C ILE A 74 -10.60 -5.41 -11.68
N LEU A 75 -10.90 -6.69 -11.44
CA LEU A 75 -11.54 -7.57 -12.41
C LEU A 75 -13.08 -7.60 -12.33
N LEU A 76 -13.68 -7.12 -11.24
CA LEU A 76 -15.13 -7.07 -11.00
C LEU A 76 -15.61 -5.61 -10.96
#